data_AF-A0A938DIS1-F1
#
_entry.id   AF-A0A938DIS1-F1
#
_cell.length_a   1.000
_cell.length_b   1.000
_cell.length_c   1.000
_cell.angle_alpha   90.00
_cell.angle_beta   90.00
_cell.angle_gamma   90.00
#
_symmetry.space_group_name_H-M   'P 1'
#
loop_
_entity.id
_entity.type
_entity.pdbx_description
1 polymer ?
#
loop_
_entity_poly.entity_id
_entity_poly.type
_entity_poly.pdbx_seq_one_letter_code
_entity_poly.pdbx_strand_id
1 'polypeptide(L)'
;MSAVTIAFLVASAAIVFGIAAVAIGREARRLDAVAPRAVYELEDAVTFVAARLPASSQARLTFDEVRELLVVHMRWLHAKGLQPRDVIDRRQDIDAELVVNEETLTAWLLGEAERLEIDLLDDVDAVHVVQAHLAYFDEIGAVGPKASS
;
A
#
# COMPACT_ATOMS: atom_id res chain seq x y z
N MET A 1 32.08 37.73 -31.85
CA MET A 1 32.07 37.82 -30.37
C MET A 1 33.48 37.61 -29.86
N SER A 2 33.89 38.32 -28.81
CA SER A 2 35.24 38.14 -28.25
C SER A 2 35.33 36.82 -27.49
N ALA A 3 36.54 36.24 -27.37
CA ALA A 3 36.78 35.02 -26.58
C ALA A 3 36.36 35.19 -25.12
N VAL A 4 36.52 36.39 -24.56
CA VAL A 4 36.07 36.76 -23.22
C VAL A 4 34.55 36.67 -23.11
N THR A 5 33.81 37.19 -24.10
CA THR A 5 32.34 37.09 -24.14
C THR A 5 31.86 35.64 -24.19
N ILE A 6 32.53 34.79 -24.96
CA ILE A 6 32.19 33.36 -25.05
C ILE A 6 32.46 32.66 -23.71
N ALA A 7 33.59 32.95 -23.06
CA ALA A 7 33.91 32.39 -21.75
C ALA A 7 32.86 32.76 -20.68
N PHE A 8 32.44 34.03 -20.62
CA PHE A 8 31.39 34.46 -19.70
C PHE A 8 30.03 33.82 -20.01
N LEU A 9 29.69 33.66 -21.29
CA LEU A 9 28.45 33.00 -21.70
C LEU A 9 28.43 31.54 -21.24
N VAL A 10 29.52 30.80 -21.47
CA VAL A 10 29.65 29.40 -21.05
C VAL A 10 29.63 29.28 -19.53
N ALA A 11 30.39 30.13 -18.83
CA ALA A 11 30.44 30.12 -17.37
C ALA A 11 29.07 30.42 -16.76
N SER A 12 28.36 31.43 -17.27
CA SER A 12 27.02 31.79 -16.79
C SER A 12 26.02 30.68 -17.05
N ALA A 13 26.04 30.08 -18.26
CA ALA A 13 25.17 28.96 -18.60
C ALA A 13 25.43 27.74 -17.70
N ALA A 14 26.70 27.41 -17.44
CA ALA A 14 27.08 26.30 -16.57
C ALA A 14 26.63 26.53 -15.12
N ILE A 15 26.78 27.74 -14.60
CA ILE A 15 26.35 28.10 -13.23
C ILE A 15 24.83 27.98 -13.11
N VAL A 16 24.08 28.57 -14.05
CA VAL A 16 22.61 28.50 -14.04
C VAL A 16 22.13 27.06 -14.14
N PHE A 17 22.73 26.26 -15.03
CA PHE A 17 22.42 24.85 -15.16
C PHE A 17 22.71 24.07 -13.88
N GLY A 18 23.87 24.30 -13.25
CA GLY A 18 24.23 23.65 -11.99
C GLY A 18 23.25 23.96 -10.85
N ILE A 19 22.85 25.23 -10.72
CA ILE A 19 21.85 25.65 -9.71
C ILE A 19 20.51 24.96 -9.98
N ALA A 20 20.05 24.97 -11.24
CA ALA A 20 18.79 24.33 -11.63
C ALA A 20 18.81 22.82 -11.36
N ALA A 21 19.90 22.13 -11.75
CA ALA A 21 20.05 20.70 -11.53
C ALA A 21 20.02 20.33 -10.04
N VAL A 22 20.70 21.11 -9.18
CA VAL A 22 20.69 20.88 -7.73
C VAL A 22 19.32 21.14 -7.12
N ALA A 23 18.65 22.23 -7.51
CA ALA A 23 17.32 22.57 -7.01
C ALA A 23 16.30 21.48 -7.38
N ILE A 24 16.25 21.10 -8.67
CA ILE A 24 15.35 20.07 -9.18
C ILE A 24 15.70 18.71 -8.58
N GLY A 25 16.98 18.33 -8.54
CA GLY A 25 17.40 17.04 -7.98
C GLY A 25 17.13 16.90 -6.48
N ARG A 26 17.17 18.01 -5.72
CA ARG A 26 16.75 18.02 -4.31
C ARG A 26 15.24 17.87 -4.19
N GLU A 27 14.47 18.55 -5.03
CA GLU A 27 13.01 18.50 -5.03
C GLU A 27 12.49 17.13 -5.45
N ALA A 28 13.02 16.59 -6.54
CA ALA A 28 12.70 15.27 -7.05
C ALA A 28 12.96 14.19 -5.98
N ARG A 29 14.14 14.20 -5.33
CA ARG A 29 14.43 13.27 -4.21
C ARG A 29 13.52 13.48 -3.01
N ARG A 30 13.04 14.71 -2.74
CA ARG A 30 12.09 14.94 -1.64
C ARG A 30 10.73 14.36 -1.98
N LEU A 31 10.24 14.59 -3.20
CA LEU A 31 8.93 14.10 -3.64
C LEU A 31 8.92 12.58 -3.83
N ASP A 32 10.02 12.00 -4.33
CA ASP A 32 10.21 10.55 -4.45
C ASP A 32 10.22 9.87 -3.07
N ALA A 33 10.62 10.60 -2.02
CA ALA A 33 10.56 10.12 -0.64
C ALA A 33 9.17 10.25 0.01
N VAL A 34 8.19 10.86 -0.68
CA VAL A 34 6.80 10.94 -0.21
C VAL A 34 6.01 9.84 -0.90
N ALA A 35 5.67 8.81 -0.14
CA ALA A 35 4.85 7.71 -0.66
C ALA A 35 3.49 8.23 -1.16
N PRO A 36 2.92 7.64 -2.24
CA PRO A 36 1.57 7.93 -2.68
C PRO A 36 0.58 7.83 -1.51
N ARG A 37 -0.40 8.75 -1.47
CA ARG A 37 -1.44 8.80 -0.46
C ARG A 37 -2.46 7.68 -0.69
N ALA A 38 -2.11 6.46 -0.31
CA ALA A 38 -3.07 5.36 -0.28
C ALA A 38 -4.01 5.57 0.90
N VAL A 39 -5.17 6.19 0.66
CA VAL A 39 -6.23 6.31 1.67
C VAL A 39 -7.05 5.03 1.61
N TYR A 40 -7.07 4.29 2.71
CA TYR A 40 -7.93 3.12 2.83
C TYR A 40 -9.36 3.56 3.12
N GLU A 41 -10.30 3.26 2.21
CA GLU A 41 -11.73 3.47 2.40
C GLU A 41 -12.42 2.11 2.51
N LEU A 42 -13.06 1.85 3.65
CA LEU A 42 -13.61 0.52 3.97
C LEU A 42 -14.70 0.10 2.98
N GLU A 43 -15.61 0.99 2.63
CA GLU A 43 -16.74 0.67 1.75
C GLU A 43 -16.27 0.36 0.31
N ASP A 44 -15.26 1.10 -0.16
CA ASP A 44 -14.60 0.82 -1.44
C ASP A 44 -13.90 -0.54 -1.42
N ALA A 45 -13.19 -0.86 -0.33
CA ALA A 45 -12.54 -2.14 -0.15
C ALA A 45 -13.55 -3.30 -0.16
N VAL A 46 -14.68 -3.16 0.54
CA VAL A 46 -15.75 -4.19 0.55
C VAL A 46 -16.29 -4.40 -0.85
N THR A 47 -16.62 -3.31 -1.56
CA THR A 47 -17.13 -3.38 -2.94
C THR A 47 -16.13 -4.04 -3.88
N PHE A 48 -14.85 -3.66 -3.77
CA PHE A 48 -13.76 -4.22 -4.58
C PHE A 48 -13.54 -5.70 -4.32
N VAL A 49 -13.51 -6.11 -3.04
CA VAL A 49 -13.32 -7.50 -2.62
C VAL A 49 -14.50 -8.34 -3.06
N ALA A 50 -15.73 -7.94 -2.74
CA ALA A 50 -16.94 -8.67 -3.12
C ALA A 50 -17.01 -8.90 -4.63
N ALA A 51 -16.64 -7.91 -5.45
CA ALA A 51 -16.62 -8.03 -6.91
C ALA A 51 -15.57 -9.01 -7.46
N ARG A 52 -14.54 -9.37 -6.68
CA ARG A 52 -13.44 -10.25 -7.09
C ARG A 52 -13.47 -11.63 -6.44
N LEU A 53 -14.39 -11.86 -5.51
CA LEU A 53 -14.62 -13.19 -4.95
C LEU A 53 -15.12 -14.17 -6.02
N PRO A 54 -14.73 -15.46 -5.97
CA PRO A 54 -15.32 -16.48 -6.83
C PRO A 54 -16.83 -16.62 -6.60
N ALA A 55 -17.56 -17.07 -7.62
CA ALA A 55 -19.02 -17.22 -7.56
C ALA A 55 -19.50 -18.10 -6.40
N SER A 56 -18.71 -19.10 -6.00
CA SER A 56 -18.99 -19.94 -4.84
C SER A 56 -18.99 -19.14 -3.53
N SER A 57 -18.03 -18.23 -3.36
CA SER A 57 -17.86 -17.42 -2.15
C SER A 57 -18.85 -16.24 -2.15
N GLN A 58 -19.14 -15.63 -3.32
CA GLN A 58 -20.15 -14.56 -3.46
C GLN A 58 -21.57 -15.04 -3.11
N ALA A 59 -21.89 -16.31 -3.38
CA ALA A 59 -23.20 -16.86 -3.05
C ALA A 59 -23.39 -17.10 -1.54
N ARG A 60 -22.29 -17.10 -0.77
CA ARG A 60 -22.28 -17.40 0.67
C ARG A 60 -22.09 -16.15 1.53
N LEU A 61 -21.15 -15.29 1.14
CA LEU A 61 -20.76 -14.12 1.90
C LEU A 61 -21.62 -12.91 1.52
N THR A 62 -22.22 -12.30 2.54
CA THR A 62 -22.87 -11.01 2.46
C THR A 62 -21.85 -9.88 2.47
N PHE A 63 -22.25 -8.70 2.00
CA PHE A 63 -21.41 -7.49 2.06
C PHE A 63 -21.03 -7.12 3.51
N ASP A 64 -21.93 -7.36 4.47
CA ASP A 64 -21.67 -7.09 5.89
C ASP A 64 -20.63 -8.04 6.48
N GLU A 65 -20.67 -9.34 6.14
CA GLU A 65 -19.67 -10.30 6.57
C GLU A 65 -18.29 -10.00 5.96
N VAL A 66 -18.25 -9.63 4.67
CA VAL A 66 -17.02 -9.16 4.04
C VAL A 66 -16.47 -7.95 4.80
N ARG A 67 -17.31 -6.96 5.09
CA ARG A 67 -16.94 -5.77 5.87
C ARG A 67 -16.33 -6.13 7.21
N GLU A 68 -16.93 -7.07 7.95
CA GLU A 68 -16.41 -7.54 9.23
C GLU A 68 -15.05 -8.23 9.08
N LEU A 69 -14.89 -9.11 8.09
CA LEU A 69 -13.61 -9.76 7.80
C LEU A 69 -12.51 -8.74 7.45
N LEU A 70 -12.83 -7.71 6.66
CA LEU A 70 -11.85 -6.65 6.33
C LEU A 70 -11.46 -5.84 7.57
N VAL A 71 -12.41 -5.49 8.44
CA VAL A 71 -12.14 -4.79 9.71
C VAL A 71 -11.25 -5.63 10.62
N VAL A 72 -11.52 -6.92 10.70
CA VAL A 72 -10.73 -7.90 11.45
C VAL A 72 -9.29 -7.96 10.90
N HIS A 73 -9.11 -8.09 9.59
CA HIS A 73 -7.79 -8.06 8.97
C HIS A 73 -7.05 -6.74 9.26
N MET A 74 -7.73 -5.59 9.18
CA MET A 74 -7.15 -4.31 9.57
C MET A 74 -6.69 -4.30 11.03
N ARG A 75 -7.49 -4.80 11.98
CA ARG A 75 -7.08 -4.92 13.39
C ARG A 75 -5.83 -5.78 13.57
N TRP A 76 -5.69 -6.85 12.78
CA TRP A 76 -4.47 -7.66 12.80
C TRP A 76 -3.25 -6.88 12.30
N LEU A 77 -3.37 -6.16 11.19
CA LEU A 77 -2.31 -5.27 10.69
C LEU A 77 -1.92 -4.23 11.75
N HIS A 78 -2.91 -3.65 12.43
CA HIS A 78 -2.68 -2.72 13.53
C HIS A 78 -1.88 -3.37 14.68
N ALA A 79 -2.28 -4.58 15.10
CA ALA A 79 -1.60 -5.32 16.17
C ALA A 79 -0.16 -5.70 15.79
N LYS A 80 0.12 -5.89 14.50
CA LYS A 80 1.48 -6.10 13.96
C LYS A 80 2.27 -4.80 13.74
N GLY A 81 1.67 -3.64 14.01
CA GLY A 81 2.30 -2.34 13.78
C GLY A 81 2.45 -1.97 12.30
N LEU A 82 1.71 -2.66 11.41
CA LEU A 82 1.77 -2.48 9.96
C LEU A 82 0.89 -1.35 9.44
N GLN A 83 0.07 -0.74 10.30
CA GLN A 83 -0.73 0.42 9.93
C GLN A 83 0.02 1.72 10.18
N PRO A 84 -0.07 2.69 9.24
CA PRO A 84 0.36 4.05 9.49
C PRO A 84 -0.36 4.61 10.73
N ARG A 85 0.41 5.16 11.67
CA ARG A 85 -0.15 5.80 12.88
C ARG A 85 -0.86 7.12 12.59
N ASP A 86 -0.42 7.84 11.57
CA ASP A 86 -0.87 9.18 11.22
C ASP A 86 -1.02 9.30 9.71
N VAL A 87 -2.06 10.01 9.27
CA VAL A 87 -2.30 10.37 7.85
C VAL A 87 -1.52 11.64 7.49
N ILE A 88 -0.23 11.66 7.78
CA ILE A 88 0.64 12.81 7.55
C ILE A 88 1.72 12.47 6.51
N ASP A 89 2.24 13.49 5.82
CA ASP A 89 3.38 13.36 4.92
C ASP A 89 4.64 12.98 5.75
N ARG A 90 4.76 11.70 6.11
CA ARG A 90 5.90 11.13 6.80
C ARG A 90 6.85 10.55 5.76
N ARG A 91 8.14 10.87 5.89
CA ARG A 91 9.18 10.15 5.18
C ARG A 91 9.09 8.68 5.58
N GLN A 92 9.14 7.77 4.61
CA GLN A 92 9.23 6.33 4.90
C GLN A 92 10.46 6.07 5.80
N ASP A 93 10.25 5.47 6.98
CA ASP A 93 11.29 5.06 7.95
C ASP A 93 11.28 3.53 8.16
N ILE A 94 11.10 2.79 7.06
CA ILE A 94 11.13 1.33 7.07
C ILE A 94 12.57 0.87 7.33
N ASP A 95 12.92 0.74 8.62
CA ASP A 95 14.25 0.35 9.06
C ASP A 95 14.40 -1.17 9.23
N ALA A 96 13.28 -1.91 9.24
CA ALA A 96 13.24 -3.36 9.40
C ALA A 96 12.31 -4.01 8.36
N GLU A 97 12.81 -5.03 7.69
CA GLU A 97 12.00 -5.88 6.81
C GLU A 97 11.13 -6.81 7.66
N LEU A 98 9.80 -6.66 7.56
CA LEU A 98 8.84 -7.57 8.18
C LEU A 98 8.19 -8.43 7.10
N VAL A 99 8.57 -9.70 7.06
CA VAL A 99 7.93 -10.70 6.19
C VAL A 99 6.72 -11.28 6.92
N VAL A 100 5.53 -11.09 6.36
CA VAL A 100 4.29 -11.72 6.82
C VAL A 100 3.98 -12.92 5.94
N ASN A 101 3.77 -14.09 6.54
CA ASN A 101 3.26 -15.26 5.83
C ASN A 101 1.73 -15.18 5.69
N GLU A 102 1.22 -15.27 4.46
CA GLU A 102 -0.21 -15.32 4.13
C GLU A 102 -0.92 -16.44 4.90
N GLU A 103 -0.28 -17.59 5.11
CA GLU A 103 -0.85 -18.71 5.87
C GLU A 103 -1.17 -18.34 7.33
N THR A 104 -0.32 -17.53 7.96
CA THR A 104 -0.54 -17.06 9.34
C THR A 104 -1.71 -16.10 9.43
N LEU A 105 -1.88 -15.27 8.40
CA LEU A 105 -3.01 -14.36 8.30
C LEU A 105 -4.32 -15.12 8.08
N THR A 106 -4.35 -16.07 7.14
CA THR A 106 -5.51 -16.92 6.86
C THR A 106 -5.96 -17.67 8.11
N ALA A 107 -5.03 -18.33 8.81
CA ALA A 107 -5.34 -19.06 10.05
C ALA A 107 -5.92 -18.14 11.13
N TRP A 108 -5.41 -16.91 11.24
CA TRP A 108 -5.93 -15.93 12.20
C TRP A 108 -7.33 -15.44 11.83
N LEU A 109 -7.58 -15.18 10.54
CA LEU A 109 -8.89 -14.76 10.03
C LEU A 109 -9.95 -15.83 10.24
N LEU A 110 -9.62 -17.10 10.03
CA LEU A 110 -10.53 -18.23 10.29
C LEU A 110 -10.95 -18.27 11.76
N GLY A 111 -10.00 -18.12 12.69
CA GLY A 111 -10.30 -18.09 14.12
C GLY A 111 -11.16 -16.91 14.55
N GLU A 112 -11.03 -15.75 13.91
CA GLU A 112 -11.88 -14.58 14.21
C GLU A 112 -13.26 -14.67 13.54
N ALA A 113 -13.36 -15.27 12.34
CA ALA A 113 -14.64 -15.53 11.70
C ALA A 113 -15.53 -16.47 12.53
N GLU A 114 -14.94 -17.52 13.11
CA GLU A 114 -15.64 -18.42 14.05
C GLU A 114 -16.18 -17.64 15.26
N ARG A 115 -15.38 -16.70 15.80
CA ARG A 115 -15.81 -15.83 16.92
C ARG A 115 -16.94 -14.86 16.55
N LEU A 116 -17.03 -14.48 15.29
CA LEU A 116 -18.05 -13.57 14.77
C LEU A 116 -19.29 -14.31 14.24
N GLU A 117 -19.33 -15.64 14.37
CA GLU A 117 -20.41 -16.49 13.84
C GLU A 117 -20.62 -16.34 12.31
N ILE A 118 -19.54 -15.98 11.59
CA ILE A 118 -19.55 -15.90 10.13
C ILE A 118 -19.35 -17.32 9.59
N ASP A 119 -20.30 -17.79 8.78
CA ASP A 119 -20.29 -19.16 8.24
C ASP A 119 -19.30 -19.29 7.07
N LEU A 120 -18.01 -19.28 7.40
CA LEU A 120 -16.94 -19.68 6.50
C LEU A 120 -16.87 -21.20 6.48
N LEU A 121 -17.44 -21.81 5.44
CA LEU A 121 -17.47 -23.26 5.31
C LEU A 121 -16.06 -23.87 5.06
N ASP A 122 -15.08 -23.09 4.61
CA ASP A 122 -13.77 -23.59 4.17
C ASP A 122 -12.64 -22.54 4.28
N ASP A 123 -11.40 -23.01 4.51
CA ASP A 123 -10.16 -22.22 4.54
C ASP A 123 -10.00 -21.41 3.24
N VAL A 124 -10.53 -21.96 2.14
CA VAL A 124 -10.51 -21.41 0.79
C VAL A 124 -11.23 -20.05 0.70
N ASP A 125 -12.33 -19.86 1.42
CA ASP A 125 -13.05 -18.57 1.37
C ASP A 125 -12.25 -17.46 2.08
N ALA A 126 -11.63 -17.77 3.21
CA ALA A 126 -10.73 -16.85 3.90
C ALA A 126 -9.53 -16.48 3.00
N VAL A 127 -8.93 -17.46 2.31
CA VAL A 127 -7.85 -17.19 1.35
C VAL A 127 -8.30 -16.25 0.25
N HIS A 128 -9.46 -16.46 -0.37
CA HIS A 128 -9.94 -15.58 -1.43
C HIS A 128 -10.21 -14.15 -0.94
N VAL A 129 -10.76 -13.99 0.26
CA VAL A 129 -10.97 -12.66 0.87
C VAL A 129 -9.63 -11.98 1.13
N VAL A 130 -8.65 -12.69 1.70
CA VAL A 130 -7.29 -12.15 1.94
C VAL A 130 -6.65 -11.71 0.64
N GLN A 131 -6.64 -12.58 -0.37
CA GLN A 131 -6.01 -12.29 -1.66
C GLN A 131 -6.66 -11.09 -2.35
N ALA A 132 -7.99 -11.01 -2.34
CA ALA A 132 -8.71 -9.88 -2.91
C ALA A 132 -8.44 -8.58 -2.13
N HIS A 133 -8.31 -8.65 -0.80
CA HIS A 133 -8.01 -7.48 0.04
C HIS A 133 -6.56 -7.00 -0.14
N LEU A 134 -5.60 -7.92 -0.29
CA LEU A 134 -4.21 -7.59 -0.66
C LEU A 134 -4.13 -6.97 -2.06
N ALA A 135 -4.92 -7.46 -3.02
CA ALA A 135 -5.03 -6.86 -4.34
C ALA A 135 -5.62 -5.43 -4.28
N TYR A 136 -6.54 -5.16 -3.35
CA TYR A 136 -7.02 -3.79 -3.12
C TYR A 136 -5.91 -2.87 -2.61
N PHE A 137 -5.06 -3.35 -1.69
CA PHE A 137 -3.91 -2.58 -1.22
C PHE A 137 -2.92 -2.27 -2.35
N ASP A 138 -2.69 -3.21 -3.26
CA ASP A 138 -1.86 -2.99 -4.45
C ASP A 138 -2.48 -1.93 -5.37
N GLU A 139 -3.79 -2.01 -5.64
CA GLU A 139 -4.53 -1.07 -6.49
C GLU A 139 -4.44 0.39 -5.96
N ILE A 140 -4.56 0.57 -4.64
CA ILE A 140 -4.45 1.91 -4.03
C ILE A 140 -3.01 2.37 -3.81
N GLY A 141 -2.01 1.55 -4.18
CA GLY A 141 -0.60 1.84 -3.98
C GLY A 141 -0.13 1.81 -2.52
N ALA A 142 -0.84 1.07 -1.65
CA ALA A 142 -0.47 0.87 -0.25
C ALA A 142 0.64 -0.18 -0.05
N VAL A 143 0.98 -0.94 -1.09
CA VAL A 143 2.03 -1.97 -1.05
C VAL A 143 3.28 -1.45 -1.78
N GLY A 144 4.45 -1.62 -1.15
CA GLY A 144 5.73 -1.30 -1.76
C GLY A 144 6.17 -2.33 -2.82
N PRO A 145 7.28 -2.09 -3.52
CA PRO A 145 7.82 -3.06 -4.47
C PRO A 145 8.07 -4.40 -3.79
N LYS A 146 7.75 -5.50 -4.50
CA LYS A 146 8.00 -6.86 -4.01
C LYS A 146 9.49 -7.03 -3.73
N ALA A 147 9.82 -7.61 -2.57
CA ALA A 147 11.19 -7.98 -2.26
C ALA A 147 11.72 -8.94 -3.34
N SER A 148 12.92 -8.67 -3.85
CA SER A 148 13.59 -9.60 -4.76
C SER A 148 14.00 -10.84 -3.97
N SER A 149 13.42 -11.98 -4.32
CA SER A 149 13.78 -13.29 -3.77
C SER A 149 15.18 -13.73 -4.17
#